data_AF-A0A925W8G7-F1
#
_entry.id   AF-A0A925W8G7-F1
#
_cell.length_a   1.000
_cell.length_b   1.000
_cell.length_c   1.000
_cell.angle_alpha   90.00
_cell.angle_beta   90.00
_cell.angle_gamma   90.00
#
_symmetry.space_group_name_H-M   'P 1'
#
loop_
_entity.id
_entity.type
_entity.pdbx_description
1 polymer ?
#
loop_
_entity_poly.entity_id
_entity_poly.type
_entity_poly.pdbx_seq_one_letter_code
_entity_poly.pdbx_strand_id
1 'polypeptide(L)'
;MPLRVYNNSTITGLAARGAADFEAAGWTVTDTGGYNGRIPVSTVYYREGTAEKDAADFLADAFGLRAQPRFDGIEDSSPGVIVILTKDYQGA
;
A
#
# COMPACT_ATOMS: atom_id res chain seq x y z
N MET A 1 6.53 -5.55 10.42
CA MET A 1 6.58 -5.97 9.00
C MET A 1 6.81 -4.72 8.16
N PRO A 2 7.72 -4.71 7.19
CA PRO A 2 7.95 -3.51 6.37
C PRO A 2 6.72 -3.19 5.52
N LEU A 3 6.25 -1.95 5.58
CA LEU A 3 5.20 -1.39 4.75
C LEU A 3 5.82 -0.38 3.79
N ARG A 4 5.34 -0.35 2.54
CA ARG A 4 5.76 0.63 1.54
C ARG A 4 4.54 1.32 0.98
N VAL A 5 4.63 2.62 0.75
CA VAL A 5 3.49 3.42 0.31
C VAL A 5 3.86 4.16 -0.97
N TYR A 6 3.16 3.88 -2.05
CA TYR A 6 3.38 4.54 -3.32
C TYR A 6 2.14 5.32 -3.76
N ASN A 7 2.38 6.43 -4.44
CA ASN A 7 1.34 7.29 -5.00
C ASN A 7 1.19 7.05 -6.50
N ASN A 8 0.03 6.57 -6.92
CA ASN A 8 -0.34 6.42 -8.33
C ASN A 8 -1.33 7.50 -8.81
N SER A 9 -1.27 8.68 -8.20
CA SER A 9 -2.08 9.84 -8.56
C SER A 9 -1.20 11.07 -8.80
N THR A 10 -1.83 12.14 -9.32
CA THR A 10 -1.20 13.46 -9.45
C THR A 10 -1.30 14.30 -8.17
N ILE A 11 -1.84 13.75 -7.08
CA ILE A 11 -1.97 14.45 -5.80
C ILE A 11 -0.62 14.46 -5.10
N THR A 12 0.02 15.62 -5.02
CA THR A 12 1.31 15.78 -4.34
C THR A 12 1.17 15.42 -2.86
N GLY A 13 2.09 14.59 -2.36
CA GLY A 13 2.15 14.22 -0.96
C GLY A 13 1.17 13.11 -0.52
N LEU A 14 0.40 12.51 -1.44
CA LEU A 14 -0.56 11.44 -1.07
C LEU A 14 0.12 10.24 -0.40
N ALA A 15 1.26 9.78 -0.90
CA ALA A 15 2.00 8.68 -0.29
C ALA A 15 2.49 9.03 1.12
N ALA A 16 2.98 10.26 1.33
CA ALA A 16 3.41 10.73 2.65
C ALA A 16 2.23 10.83 3.62
N ARG A 17 1.05 11.26 3.13
CA ARG A 17 -0.16 11.31 3.93
C ARG A 17 -0.60 9.91 4.36
N GLY A 18 -0.73 8.98 3.42
CA GLY A 18 -1.10 7.61 3.76
C GLY A 18 -0.06 6.93 4.64
N ALA A 19 1.23 7.20 4.43
CA ALA A 19 2.29 6.72 5.32
C ALA A 19 2.08 7.17 6.77
N ALA A 20 1.81 8.45 6.98
CA ALA A 20 1.52 8.98 8.32
C ALA A 20 0.27 8.34 8.94
N ASP A 21 -0.78 8.12 8.15
CA ASP A 21 -2.02 7.47 8.60
C ASP A 21 -1.75 5.99 8.99
N PHE A 22 -0.94 5.25 8.22
CA PHE A 22 -0.53 3.89 8.56
C PHE A 22 0.38 3.83 9.79
N GLU A 23 1.34 4.74 9.90
CA GLU A 23 2.21 4.85 11.08
C GLU A 23 1.41 5.16 12.35
N ALA A 24 0.40 6.02 12.26
CA ALA A 24 -0.53 6.30 13.37
C ALA A 24 -1.33 5.06 13.80
N ALA A 25 -1.64 4.16 12.85
CA ALA A 25 -2.24 2.86 13.13
C ALA A 25 -1.23 1.79 13.61
N GLY A 26 0.04 2.15 13.80
CA GLY A 26 1.10 1.27 14.33
C GLY A 26 1.88 0.50 13.27
N TRP A 27 1.73 0.83 11.99
CA TRP A 27 2.53 0.21 10.91
C TRP A 27 3.91 0.84 10.79
N THR A 28 4.88 0.04 10.33
CA THR A 28 6.24 0.52 10.07
C THR A 28 6.42 0.81 8.59
N VAL A 29 6.30 2.08 8.19
CA VAL A 29 6.55 2.49 6.81
C VAL A 29 8.06 2.63 6.59
N THR A 30 8.56 1.90 5.60
CA THR A 30 9.99 1.84 5.27
C THR A 30 10.35 2.59 4.01
N ASP A 31 9.37 2.85 3.14
CA ASP A 31 9.58 3.51 1.87
C ASP A 31 8.32 4.24 1.43
N THR A 32 8.51 5.43 0.85
CA THR A 32 7.44 6.21 0.25
C THR A 32 7.88 6.78 -1.10
N GLY A 33 7.03 6.71 -2.12
CA GLY A 33 7.40 7.20 -3.44
C GLY A 33 6.24 7.37 -4.42
N GLY A 34 6.59 7.66 -5.67
CA GLY A 34 5.64 7.65 -6.79
C GLY A 34 5.59 6.28 -7.46
N TYR A 35 4.42 5.82 -7.86
CA TYR A 35 4.24 4.60 -8.64
C TYR A 35 3.96 4.94 -10.10
N ASN A 36 4.84 4.47 -11.00
CA ASN A 36 4.69 4.60 -12.45
C ASN A 36 3.96 3.37 -13.00
N GLY A 37 2.63 3.32 -12.82
CA GLY A 37 1.75 2.31 -13.40
C GLY A 37 0.32 2.82 -13.49
N ARG A 38 -0.65 1.94 -13.72
CA ARG A 38 -2.06 2.33 -13.72
C ARG A 38 -2.88 1.39 -12.86
N ILE A 39 -3.08 1.81 -11.61
CA ILE A 39 -3.97 1.14 -10.67
C ILE A 39 -5.27 1.95 -10.63
N PRO A 40 -6.45 1.32 -10.78
CA PRO A 40 -7.71 2.06 -10.85
C PRO A 40 -8.22 2.53 -9.48
N VAL A 41 -7.81 1.86 -8.39
CA VAL A 41 -8.29 2.09 -7.02
C VAL A 41 -7.20 1.76 -6.00
N SER A 42 -7.26 2.37 -4.82
CA SER A 42 -6.22 2.20 -3.81
C SER A 42 -6.19 0.75 -3.35
N THR A 43 -5.02 0.12 -3.49
CA THR A 43 -4.86 -1.32 -3.33
C THR A 43 -3.60 -1.65 -2.52
N VAL A 44 -3.74 -2.59 -1.61
CA VAL A 44 -2.71 -3.21 -0.80
C VAL A 44 -2.27 -4.50 -1.48
N TYR A 45 -0.98 -4.64 -1.71
CA TYR A 45 -0.36 -5.76 -2.39
C TYR A 45 0.51 -6.59 -1.45
N TYR A 46 0.33 -7.91 -1.50
CA TYR A 46 1.02 -8.88 -0.66
C TYR A 46 1.55 -10.07 -1.49
N ARG A 47 2.53 -10.82 -0.96
CA ARG A 47 2.95 -12.09 -1.57
C ARG A 47 2.07 -13.24 -1.11
N GLU A 48 1.48 -13.96 -2.06
CA GLU A 48 0.70 -15.16 -1.75
C GLU A 48 1.56 -16.23 -1.05
N GLY A 49 0.93 -16.99 -0.16
CA GLY A 49 1.61 -18.03 0.61
C GLY A 49 2.49 -17.50 1.74
N THR A 50 2.39 -16.21 2.09
CA THR A 50 3.14 -15.60 3.21
C THR A 50 2.21 -14.94 4.22
N ALA A 51 2.73 -14.64 5.42
CA ALA A 51 2.03 -13.86 6.45
C ALA A 51 1.71 -12.41 6.04
N GLU A 52 2.22 -11.94 4.89
CA GLU A 52 1.90 -10.63 4.34
C GLU A 52 0.43 -10.52 3.94
N LYS A 53 -0.22 -11.66 3.61
CA LYS A 53 -1.64 -11.68 3.24
C LYS A 53 -2.52 -11.20 4.40
N ASP A 54 -2.41 -11.82 5.57
CA ASP A 54 -3.23 -11.47 6.72
C ASP A 54 -3.02 -10.01 7.15
N ALA A 55 -1.77 -9.53 7.05
CA ALA A 55 -1.44 -8.13 7.30
C ALA A 55 -2.06 -7.18 6.27
N ALA A 56 -2.03 -7.54 4.98
CA ALA A 56 -2.62 -6.75 3.91
C ALA A 56 -4.15 -6.72 3.99
N ASP A 57 -4.79 -7.84 4.30
CA ASP A 57 -6.24 -7.93 4.51
C ASP A 57 -6.66 -7.05 5.70
N PHE A 58 -5.94 -7.10 6.82
CA PHE A 58 -6.21 -6.23 7.97
C PHE A 58 -6.08 -4.74 7.63
N LEU A 59 -5.02 -4.35 6.92
CA LEU A 59 -4.81 -2.96 6.51
C LEU A 59 -5.87 -2.52 5.50
N ALA A 60 -6.25 -3.40 4.58
CA ALA A 60 -7.30 -3.13 3.62
C ALA A 60 -8.65 -2.89 4.31
N ASP A 61 -9.03 -3.73 5.27
CA ASP A 61 -10.26 -3.56 6.04
C ASP A 61 -10.26 -2.29 6.88
N ALA A 62 -9.13 -1.97 7.53
CA ALA A 62 -9.02 -0.79 8.40
C ALA A 62 -9.15 0.54 7.63
N PHE A 63 -8.67 0.60 6.40
CA PHE A 63 -8.61 1.84 5.60
C PHE A 63 -9.55 1.83 4.38
N GLY A 64 -10.40 0.81 4.25
CA GLY A 64 -11.33 0.65 3.13
C GLY A 64 -10.63 0.47 1.77
N LEU A 65 -9.46 -0.18 1.76
CA LEU A 65 -8.69 -0.47 0.55
C LEU A 65 -9.02 -1.87 0.03
N ARG A 66 -8.48 -2.22 -1.14
CA ARG A 66 -8.53 -3.60 -1.64
C ARG A 66 -7.24 -4.33 -1.32
N ALA A 67 -7.29 -5.57 -0.88
CA ALA A 67 -6.12 -6.44 -0.82
C ALA A 67 -6.05 -7.32 -2.08
N GLN A 68 -4.87 -7.37 -2.72
CA GLN A 68 -4.62 -8.21 -3.88
C GLN A 68 -3.22 -8.81 -3.83
N PRO A 69 -3.00 -10.00 -4.43
CA PRO A 69 -1.66 -10.50 -4.61
C PRO A 69 -0.84 -9.56 -5.49
N ARG A 70 0.47 -9.50 -5.25
CA ARG A 70 1.41 -8.78 -6.12
C ARG A 70 1.29 -9.30 -7.55
N PHE A 71 1.38 -8.39 -8.52
CA PHE A 71 1.47 -8.70 -9.95
C PHE A 71 2.92 -8.59 -10.41
N ASP A 72 3.23 -9.12 -11.60
CA ASP A 72 4.58 -9.22 -12.17
C ASP A 72 5.40 -7.92 -12.05
N GLY A 73 4.77 -6.75 -12.21
CA GLY A 73 5.44 -5.45 -12.13
C GLY A 73 5.93 -5.04 -10.74
N ILE A 74 5.53 -5.75 -9.67
CA ILE A 74 5.98 -5.53 -8.29
C ILE A 74 6.33 -6.83 -7.56
N GLU A 75 6.30 -7.97 -8.24
CA GLU A 75 6.51 -9.30 -7.65
C GLU A 75 7.88 -9.41 -6.96
N ASP A 76 8.94 -8.98 -7.68
CA ASP A 76 10.34 -8.96 -7.22
C ASP A 76 10.65 -7.84 -6.22
N SER A 77 9.66 -7.05 -5.82
CA SER A 77 9.86 -6.06 -4.77
C SER A 77 10.31 -6.74 -3.49
N SER A 78 11.12 -6.05 -2.68
CA SER A 78 11.62 -6.65 -1.43
C SER A 78 10.46 -7.06 -0.49
N PRO A 79 10.75 -7.92 0.51
CA PRO A 79 9.75 -8.38 1.47
C PRO A 79 8.95 -7.24 2.10
N GLY A 80 7.66 -7.47 2.35
CA GLY A 80 6.76 -6.49 2.95
C GLY A 80 5.41 -6.36 2.24
N VAL A 81 4.56 -5.51 2.79
CA VAL A 81 3.30 -5.12 2.16
C VAL A 81 3.52 -3.84 1.37
N ILE A 82 2.91 -3.74 0.18
CA ILE A 82 3.02 -2.58 -0.69
C ILE A 82 1.64 -1.96 -0.86
N VAL A 83 1.46 -0.74 -0.41
CA VAL A 83 0.23 0.03 -0.61
C VAL A 83 0.42 0.97 -1.77
N ILE A 84 -0.45 0.88 -2.76
CA ILE A 84 -0.50 1.83 -3.87
C ILE A 84 -1.78 2.64 -3.72
N LEU A 85 -1.61 3.92 -3.40
CA LEU A 85 -2.69 4.88 -3.18
C LEU A 85 -3.01 5.62 -4.47
N THR A 86 -4.29 5.77 -4.72
CA THR A 86 -4.83 6.57 -5.82
C THR A 86 -5.72 7.66 -5.25
N LYS A 87 -6.25 8.53 -6.12
CA LYS A 87 -7.05 9.70 -5.70
C LYS A 87 -8.31 9.39 -4.88
N ASP A 88 -8.75 8.13 -4.87
CA ASP A 88 -9.87 7.65 -4.06
C ASP A 88 -9.50 7.45 -2.58
N TYR A 89 -8.21 7.42 -2.23
CA TYR A 89 -7.79 7.31 -0.83
C TYR A 89 -8.33 8.47 0.00
N GLN A 90 -9.16 8.15 1.00
CA GLN A 90 -9.80 9.14 1.88
C GLN A 90 -9.02 9.37 3.19
N GLY A 91 -8.00 8.56 3.50
CA GLY A 91 -7.34 8.56 4.81
C GLY A 91 -8.08 7.73 5.86
N ALA A 92 -7.51 7.65 7.06
CA ALA A 92 -8.20 7.21 8.29
C ALA A 92 -8.83 8.38 9.04
#